data_AF-A0A7D9D5F5-F1
#
_entry.id   AF-A0A7D9D5F5-F1
#
_cell.length_a   1.000
_cell.length_b   1.000
_cell.length_c   1.000
_cell.angle_alpha   90.00
_cell.angle_beta   90.00
_cell.angle_gamma   90.00
#
_symmetry.space_group_name_H-M   'P 1'
#
loop_
_entity.id
_entity.type
_entity.pdbx_description
1 polymer ?
#
loop_
_entity_poly.entity_id
_entity_poly.type
_entity_poly.pdbx_seq_one_letter_code
_entity_poly.pdbx_strand_id
1 'polypeptide(L)'
;MSPVGRSKVRHVGGWAVHKILTRYIKYVKANMFSNNNSTVANVHKRQKLCNILEENIIVPFAKLEETSKYPETLDITEARQYRERGLLHISDEAYIFFMALEEKRVKLLNLHRLKETKCEMVKDAMEALTQDESLKYKWKRCFGLTDITKYTEHIEMMLENILFHYLNMGTSQFLRDFRLEYKVKKGAEIRKKVLERKEKMQEKNDSVPFNDIVNDRSERKHVSHGKLVAFINKYRDAGLCRVYRKPELLLLCQAYDVSVASRMNKKSLSNKLIEAITTHSHILSVSHVDDRQYRVTENTDVDGHIRIRIRLTGSS
;
A
#
# COMPACT_ATOMS: atom_id res chain seq x y z
N MET A 1 3.61 21.64 10.74
CA MET A 1 4.08 20.44 11.48
C MET A 1 3.42 20.45 12.85
N SER A 2 2.92 19.32 13.36
CA SER A 2 2.28 19.27 14.69
C SER A 2 3.29 19.54 15.82
N PRO A 3 2.85 19.89 17.05
CA PRO A 3 3.74 20.02 18.21
C PRO A 3 4.64 18.78 18.40
N VAL A 4 4.04 17.59 18.35
CA VAL A 4 4.77 16.31 18.43
C VAL A 4 5.82 16.17 17.32
N GLY A 5 5.49 16.59 16.10
CA GLY A 5 6.44 16.60 14.99
C GLY A 5 7.61 17.55 15.25
N ARG A 6 7.33 18.75 15.76
CA ARG A 6 8.34 19.76 16.10
C ARG A 6 9.30 19.26 17.19
N SER A 7 8.79 18.65 18.25
CA SER A 7 9.64 18.07 19.31
C SER A 7 10.46 16.88 18.79
N LYS A 8 9.90 16.08 17.86
CA LYS A 8 10.66 15.00 17.20
C LYS A 8 11.83 15.54 16.38
N VAL A 9 11.68 16.69 15.70
CA VAL A 9 12.81 17.32 14.98
C VAL A 9 13.93 17.70 15.94
N ARG A 10 13.61 18.32 17.09
CA ARG A 10 14.61 18.66 18.13
C ARG A 10 15.32 17.41 18.64
N HIS A 11 14.57 16.36 18.94
CA HIS A 11 15.10 15.06 19.37
C HIS A 11 16.06 14.45 18.35
N VAL A 12 15.66 14.37 17.08
CA VAL A 12 16.47 13.78 16.01
C VAL A 12 17.71 14.65 15.71
N GLY A 13 17.59 15.97 15.83
CA GLY A 13 18.72 16.89 15.76
C GLY A 13 19.75 16.61 16.84
N GLY A 14 19.31 16.49 18.10
CA GLY A 14 20.18 16.09 19.22
C GLY A 14 20.83 14.72 19.01
N TRP A 15 20.11 13.75 18.43
CA TRP A 15 20.68 12.46 18.05
C TRP A 15 21.80 12.60 17.00
N ALA A 16 21.63 13.44 15.98
CA ALA A 16 22.64 13.64 14.94
C ALA A 16 23.92 14.25 15.53
N VAL A 17 23.78 15.27 16.40
CA VAL A 17 24.90 15.86 17.14
C VAL A 17 25.58 14.81 18.02
N HIS A 18 24.81 14.02 18.76
CA HIS A 18 25.34 12.96 19.61
C HIS A 18 26.14 11.90 18.84
N LYS A 19 25.74 11.56 17.60
CA LYS A 19 26.50 10.62 16.76
C LYS A 19 27.89 11.13 16.43
N ILE A 20 28.01 12.43 16.12
CA ILE A 20 29.30 13.07 15.84
C ILE A 20 30.14 13.11 17.11
N LEU A 21 29.58 13.61 18.21
CA LEU A 21 30.27 13.73 19.49
C LEU A 21 30.83 12.38 19.95
N THR A 22 30.00 11.33 19.92
CA THR A 22 30.40 9.97 20.30
C THR A 22 31.55 9.45 19.43
N ARG A 23 31.52 9.72 18.11
CA ARG A 23 32.59 9.31 17.19
C ARG A 23 33.91 10.02 17.50
N TYR A 24 33.85 11.30 17.86
CA TYR A 24 35.03 12.08 18.23
C TYR A 24 35.59 11.62 19.57
N ILE A 25 34.76 11.50 20.61
CA ILE A 25 35.15 11.00 21.93
C ILE A 25 35.76 9.60 21.83
N LYS A 26 35.15 8.68 21.07
CA LYS A 26 35.67 7.32 20.89
C LYS A 26 37.07 7.33 20.27
N TYR A 27 37.30 8.20 19.28
CA TYR A 27 38.61 8.31 18.67
C TYR A 27 39.65 8.90 19.63
N VAL A 28 39.30 9.96 20.35
CA VAL A 28 40.19 10.57 21.36
C VAL A 28 40.61 9.52 22.38
N LYS A 29 39.64 8.82 23.00
CA LYS A 29 39.90 7.77 23.99
C LYS A 29 40.79 6.64 23.45
N ALA A 30 40.54 6.20 22.22
CA ALA A 30 41.31 5.12 21.61
C ALA A 30 42.76 5.51 21.26
N ASN A 31 43.07 6.81 21.13
CA ASN A 31 44.35 7.28 20.60
C ASN A 31 45.10 8.25 21.52
N MET A 32 44.62 8.48 22.75
CA MET A 32 45.18 9.51 23.64
C MET A 32 46.64 9.27 24.05
N PHE A 33 47.08 8.00 24.03
CA PHE A 33 48.45 7.60 24.35
C PHE A 33 49.29 7.28 23.11
N SER A 34 48.85 7.72 21.92
CA SER A 34 49.61 7.49 20.69
C SER A 34 50.90 8.33 20.67
N ASN A 35 52.01 7.71 20.28
CA ASN A 35 53.30 8.40 20.07
C ASN A 35 53.46 8.95 18.64
N ASN A 36 52.47 8.76 17.77
CA ASN A 36 52.53 9.25 16.39
C ASN A 36 52.02 10.70 16.32
N ASN A 37 52.89 11.63 15.92
CA ASN A 37 52.58 13.06 15.80
C ASN A 37 51.30 13.36 14.99
N SER A 38 51.08 12.65 13.88
CA SER A 38 49.86 12.83 13.06
C SER A 38 48.59 12.38 13.79
N THR A 39 48.69 11.35 14.62
CA THR A 39 47.57 10.84 15.41
C THR A 39 47.27 11.78 16.58
N VAL A 40 48.32 12.26 17.27
CA VAL A 40 48.21 13.25 18.34
C VAL A 40 47.54 14.53 17.82
N ALA A 41 47.96 15.04 16.67
CA ALA A 41 47.31 16.20 16.03
C ALA A 41 45.82 15.96 15.76
N ASN A 42 45.44 14.77 15.28
CA ASN A 42 44.04 14.40 15.07
C ASN A 42 43.25 14.26 16.37
N VAL A 43 43.87 13.78 17.45
CA VAL A 43 43.27 13.74 18.79
C VAL A 43 42.95 15.16 19.26
N HIS A 44 43.91 16.08 19.20
CA HIS A 44 43.70 17.48 19.56
C HIS A 44 42.61 18.14 18.70
N LYS A 45 42.61 17.89 17.39
CA LYS A 45 41.56 18.38 16.48
C LYS A 45 40.17 17.92 16.91
N ARG A 46 40.01 16.63 17.20
CA ARG A 46 38.70 16.06 17.61
C ARG A 46 38.28 16.49 19.00
N GLN A 47 39.21 16.60 19.95
CA GLN A 47 38.90 17.14 21.27
C GLN A 47 38.38 18.57 21.16
N LYS A 48 39.02 19.40 20.34
CA LYS A 48 38.60 20.77 20.09
C LYS A 48 37.20 20.86 19.47
N LEU A 49 36.88 19.96 18.54
CA LEU A 49 35.53 19.86 17.97
C LEU A 49 34.47 19.48 19.03
N CYS A 50 34.79 18.58 19.95
CA CYS A 50 33.90 18.25 21.07
C CYS A 50 33.61 19.51 21.90
N ASN A 51 34.63 20.25 22.30
CA ASN A 51 34.47 21.47 23.09
C ASN A 51 33.58 22.49 22.37
N ILE A 52 33.81 22.72 21.07
CA ILE A 52 32.99 23.65 20.28
C ILE A 52 31.51 23.22 20.27
N LEU A 53 31.21 21.93 20.12
CA LEU A 53 29.84 21.42 20.19
C LEU A 53 29.22 21.60 21.59
N GLU A 54 29.99 21.32 22.63
CA GLU A 54 29.55 21.41 24.03
C GLU A 54 29.30 22.86 24.48
N GLU A 55 30.08 23.81 23.96
CA GLU A 55 29.97 25.24 24.30
C GLU A 55 28.83 25.95 23.55
N ASN A 56 28.55 25.55 22.31
CA ASN A 56 27.65 26.30 21.41
C ASN A 56 26.33 25.60 21.08
N ILE A 57 26.33 24.26 20.95
CA ILE A 57 25.16 23.51 20.46
C ILE A 57 24.47 22.75 21.59
N ILE A 58 25.23 22.09 22.44
CA ILE A 58 24.68 21.24 23.51
C ILE A 58 24.36 22.13 24.71
N VAL A 59 23.16 21.98 25.25
CA VAL A 59 22.71 22.80 26.40
C VAL A 59 22.11 21.89 27.47
N PRO A 60 22.43 22.08 28.76
CA PRO A 60 21.76 21.35 29.84
C PRO A 60 20.24 21.58 29.84
N PHE A 61 19.47 20.56 30.20
CA PHE A 61 18.01 20.64 30.24
C PHE A 61 17.50 21.77 31.12
N ALA A 62 18.01 21.90 32.35
CA ALA A 62 17.61 22.93 33.30
C ALA A 62 17.71 24.35 32.71
N LYS A 63 18.78 24.63 31.95
CA LYS A 63 18.93 25.92 31.28
C LYS A 63 17.91 26.12 30.16
N LEU A 64 17.57 25.06 29.42
CA LEU A 64 16.55 25.13 28.36
C LEU A 64 15.14 25.31 28.95
N GLU A 65 14.84 24.66 30.07
CA GLU A 65 13.56 24.80 30.76
C GLU A 65 13.31 26.27 31.15
N GLU A 66 14.34 26.97 31.61
CA GLU A 66 14.24 28.39 32.00
C GLU A 66 14.22 29.36 30.81
N THR A 67 15.00 29.08 29.76
CA THR A 67 15.32 30.09 28.73
C THR A 67 14.80 29.79 27.32
N SER A 68 14.32 28.57 27.06
CA SER A 68 13.93 28.17 25.70
C SER A 68 12.68 28.92 25.23
N LYS A 69 12.75 29.40 23.99
CA LYS A 69 11.62 29.97 23.24
C LYS A 69 10.68 28.90 22.70
N TYR A 70 11.03 27.62 22.82
CA TYR A 70 10.28 26.47 22.31
C TYR A 70 10.06 25.41 23.40
N PRO A 71 9.43 25.76 24.54
CA PRO A 71 9.27 24.85 25.67
C PRO A 71 8.48 23.59 25.30
N GLU A 72 7.52 23.68 24.37
CA GLU A 72 6.70 22.55 23.92
C GLU A 72 7.52 21.42 23.23
N THR A 73 8.76 21.73 22.87
CA THR A 73 9.66 20.76 22.24
C THR A 73 10.48 19.97 23.25
N LEU A 74 10.49 20.40 24.52
CA LEU A 74 11.35 19.83 25.56
C LEU A 74 10.79 18.53 26.12
N ASP A 75 9.48 18.44 26.35
CA ASP A 75 8.81 17.27 26.95
C ASP A 75 9.18 15.94 26.26
N ILE A 76 9.16 15.92 24.93
CA ILE A 76 9.49 14.71 24.15
C ILE A 76 10.99 14.39 24.22
N THR A 77 11.84 15.42 24.25
CA THR A 77 13.30 15.21 24.37
C THR A 77 13.66 14.67 25.75
N GLU A 78 13.02 15.17 26.81
CA GLU A 78 13.20 14.75 28.18
C GLU A 78 12.67 13.33 28.42
N ALA A 79 11.42 13.05 28.06
CA ALA A 79 10.81 11.73 28.21
C ALA A 79 11.57 10.62 27.47
N ARG A 80 12.27 10.97 26.37
CA ARG A 80 13.12 10.04 25.62
C ARG A 80 14.54 9.94 26.20
N GLN A 81 15.06 11.00 26.81
CA GLN A 81 16.34 10.96 27.53
C GLN A 81 16.32 9.90 28.65
N TYR A 82 15.25 9.86 29.44
CA TYR A 82 15.08 8.86 30.52
C TYR A 82 15.14 7.41 30.03
N ARG A 83 14.70 7.14 28.79
CA ARG A 83 14.68 5.78 28.23
C ARG A 83 16.02 5.36 27.61
N GLU A 84 16.79 6.29 27.05
CA GLU A 84 18.00 5.96 26.26
C GLU A 84 19.33 6.43 26.90
N ARG A 85 19.33 7.15 28.04
CA ARG A 85 20.51 7.59 28.83
C ARG A 85 21.70 8.19 28.06
N GLY A 86 21.52 8.58 26.80
CA GLY A 86 22.59 9.10 25.94
C GLY A 86 22.15 10.24 25.03
N LEU A 87 20.91 10.70 25.13
CA LEU A 87 20.43 11.78 24.27
C LEU A 87 20.89 13.13 24.82
N LEU A 88 21.35 14.03 23.94
CA LEU A 88 21.76 15.39 24.30
C LEU A 88 20.65 16.37 23.96
N HIS A 89 20.47 17.40 24.79
CA HIS A 89 19.63 18.53 24.42
C HIS A 89 20.45 19.55 23.63
N ILE A 90 19.78 20.20 22.68
CA ILE A 90 20.38 21.18 21.78
C ILE A 90 19.76 22.56 22.01
N SER A 91 20.54 23.61 21.74
CA SER A 91 20.12 25.00 21.78
C SER A 91 18.95 25.30 20.84
N ASP A 92 18.29 26.42 21.06
CA ASP A 92 17.18 26.86 20.21
C ASP A 92 17.66 27.23 18.80
N GLU A 93 18.85 27.81 18.68
CA GLU A 93 19.52 28.11 17.41
C GLU A 93 19.77 26.82 16.61
N ALA A 94 20.29 25.77 17.29
CA ALA A 94 20.46 24.46 16.67
C ALA A 94 19.11 23.84 16.28
N TYR A 95 18.09 23.96 17.13
CA TYR A 95 16.74 23.52 16.80
C TYR A 95 16.18 24.22 15.54
N ILE A 96 16.34 25.54 15.41
CA ILE A 96 15.93 26.32 14.23
C ILE A 96 16.66 25.83 12.97
N PHE A 97 17.95 25.53 13.08
CA PHE A 97 18.71 24.89 11.99
C PHE A 97 18.09 23.55 11.58
N PHE A 98 17.82 22.66 12.54
CA PHE A 98 17.24 21.34 12.25
C PHE A 98 15.82 21.41 11.68
N MET A 99 15.03 22.42 12.08
CA MET A 99 13.72 22.68 11.46
C MET A 99 13.84 23.02 9.98
N ALA A 100 14.79 23.88 9.62
CA ALA A 100 15.04 24.21 8.22
C ALA A 100 15.60 23.02 7.43
N LEU A 101 16.48 22.22 8.04
CA LEU A 101 16.99 20.99 7.45
C LEU A 101 15.87 19.98 7.19
N GLU A 102 14.98 19.75 8.16
CA GLU A 102 13.87 18.81 8.02
C GLU A 102 12.91 19.23 6.90
N GLU A 103 12.59 20.53 6.80
CA GLU A 103 11.73 21.03 5.73
C GLU A 103 12.33 20.73 4.34
N LYS A 104 13.62 20.99 4.16
CA LYS A 104 14.33 20.69 2.90
C LYS A 104 14.42 19.19 2.66
N ARG A 105 14.75 18.40 3.69
CA ARG A 105 14.83 16.94 3.61
C ARG A 105 13.52 16.33 3.12
N VAL A 106 12.37 16.76 3.65
CA VAL A 106 11.05 16.24 3.22
C VAL A 106 10.75 16.62 1.76
N LYS A 107 11.14 17.82 1.33
CA LYS A 107 11.01 18.24 -0.08
C LYS A 107 11.93 17.46 -1.03
N LEU A 108 13.08 16.99 -0.55
CA LEU A 108 14.04 16.22 -1.34
C LEU A 108 13.75 14.71 -1.33
N LEU A 109 13.23 14.19 -0.22
CA LEU A 109 12.90 12.77 -0.02
C LEU A 109 11.39 12.55 -0.07
N ASN A 110 10.84 12.49 -1.28
CA ASN A 110 9.43 12.18 -1.49
C ASN A 110 9.20 11.30 -2.72
N LEU A 111 7.95 10.84 -2.88
CA LEU A 111 7.58 9.92 -3.95
C LEU A 111 7.77 10.51 -5.35
N HIS A 112 7.56 11.82 -5.52
CA HIS A 112 7.74 12.48 -6.80
C HIS A 112 9.23 12.47 -7.20
N ARG A 113 10.12 12.90 -6.29
CA ARG A 113 11.57 12.84 -6.49
C ARG A 113 12.06 11.41 -6.70
N LEU A 114 11.56 10.44 -5.94
CA LEU A 114 11.90 9.02 -6.13
C LEU A 114 11.57 8.51 -7.55
N LYS A 115 10.48 8.99 -8.15
CA LYS A 115 10.10 8.61 -9.53
C LYS A 115 11.03 9.24 -10.57
N GLU A 116 11.45 10.48 -10.33
CA GLU A 116 12.33 11.24 -11.24
C GLU A 116 13.77 10.71 -11.20
N THR A 117 14.36 10.64 -10.00
CA THR A 117 15.81 10.41 -9.83
C THR A 117 16.17 8.98 -9.44
N LYS A 118 15.16 8.16 -9.07
CA LYS A 118 15.31 6.72 -8.78
C LYS A 118 16.40 6.45 -7.74
N CYS A 119 17.52 5.84 -8.14
CA CYS A 119 18.63 5.48 -7.26
C CYS A 119 19.47 6.70 -6.83
N GLU A 120 19.46 7.78 -7.60
CA GLU A 120 20.28 8.96 -7.33
C GLU A 120 19.64 9.92 -6.31
N MET A 121 18.38 9.69 -5.91
CA MET A 121 17.63 10.58 -5.01
C MET A 121 18.40 10.99 -3.74
N VAL A 122 19.12 10.05 -3.11
CA VAL A 122 19.86 10.33 -1.88
C VAL A 122 21.10 11.17 -2.15
N LYS A 123 21.79 10.90 -3.27
CA LYS A 123 22.97 11.63 -3.71
C LYS A 123 22.59 13.07 -4.07
N ASP A 124 21.55 13.24 -4.88
CA ASP A 124 21.02 14.55 -5.27
C ASP A 124 20.56 15.35 -4.05
N ALA A 125 19.90 14.69 -3.09
CA ALA A 125 19.48 15.32 -1.85
C ALA A 125 20.67 15.78 -1.00
N MET A 126 21.75 14.98 -0.94
CA MET A 126 22.96 15.36 -0.24
C MET A 126 23.62 16.58 -0.89
N GLU A 127 23.78 16.55 -2.21
CA GLU A 127 24.39 17.64 -2.96
C GLU A 127 23.59 18.95 -2.79
N ALA A 128 22.26 18.87 -2.92
CA ALA A 128 21.38 20.01 -2.72
C ALA A 128 21.46 20.60 -1.30
N LEU A 129 21.59 19.77 -0.26
CA LEU A 129 21.70 20.24 1.13
C LEU A 129 23.08 20.85 1.42
N THR A 130 24.14 20.27 0.86
CA THR A 130 25.51 20.76 1.05
C THR A 130 25.75 22.09 0.34
N GLN A 131 25.08 22.34 -0.78
CA GLN A 131 25.16 23.61 -1.52
C GLN A 131 24.22 24.70 -0.97
N ASP A 132 23.42 24.40 0.06
CA ASP A 132 22.40 25.32 0.54
C ASP A 132 22.96 26.43 1.45
N GLU A 133 23.12 27.63 0.90
CA GLU A 133 23.68 28.78 1.63
C GLU A 133 22.80 29.24 2.81
N SER A 134 21.47 29.10 2.71
CA SER A 134 20.57 29.43 3.83
C SER A 134 20.80 28.50 5.01
N LEU A 135 21.03 27.22 4.72
CA LEU A 135 21.28 26.20 5.72
C LEU A 135 22.66 26.38 6.35
N LYS A 136 23.69 26.66 5.54
CA LYS A 136 25.04 27.02 6.04
C LYS A 136 25.00 28.23 6.96
N TYR A 137 24.24 29.26 6.59
CA TYR A 137 24.08 30.45 7.43
C TYR A 137 23.44 30.13 8.78
N LYS A 138 22.33 29.36 8.78
CA LYS A 138 21.67 28.93 10.02
C LYS A 138 22.59 28.06 10.89
N TRP A 139 23.40 27.20 10.28
CA TRP A 139 24.40 26.42 10.99
C TRP A 139 25.46 27.31 11.62
N LYS A 140 26.06 28.23 10.86
CA LYS A 140 27.07 29.16 11.36
C LYS A 140 26.53 30.00 12.52
N ARG A 141 25.27 30.42 12.46
CA ARG A 141 24.59 31.16 13.55
C ARG A 141 24.47 30.38 14.86
N CYS A 142 24.58 29.04 14.83
CA CYS A 142 24.63 28.24 16.05
C CYS A 142 25.93 28.47 16.84
N PHE A 143 26.93 29.08 16.22
CA PHE A 143 28.22 29.41 16.81
C PHE A 143 28.34 30.94 16.95
N GLY A 144 28.94 31.41 18.04
CA GLY A 144 29.19 32.84 18.22
C GLY A 144 30.09 33.43 17.11
N LEU A 145 30.01 34.75 16.86
CA LEU A 145 30.80 35.43 15.80
C LEU A 145 32.32 35.19 15.93
N THR A 146 32.82 35.15 17.16
CA THR A 146 34.23 34.87 17.49
C THR A 146 34.64 33.44 17.16
N ASP A 147 33.75 32.46 17.30
CA ASP A 147 34.04 31.07 17.00
C ASP A 147 33.97 30.78 15.51
N ILE A 148 33.05 31.44 14.79
CA ILE A 148 32.94 31.32 13.34
C ILE A 148 34.26 31.68 12.67
N THR A 149 34.84 32.85 12.98
CA THR A 149 36.06 33.33 12.32
C THR A 149 37.28 32.46 12.64
N LYS A 150 37.32 31.88 13.84
CA LYS A 150 38.44 31.07 14.31
C LYS A 150 38.38 29.61 13.85
N TYR A 151 37.18 29.08 13.60
CA TYR A 151 36.95 27.65 13.39
C TYR A 151 36.13 27.33 12.12
N THR A 152 36.11 28.22 11.11
CA THR A 152 35.31 28.05 9.88
C THR A 152 35.39 26.64 9.28
N GLU A 153 36.60 26.13 9.00
CA GLU A 153 36.79 24.80 8.41
C GLU A 153 36.23 23.66 9.28
N HIS A 154 36.35 23.81 10.60
CA HIS A 154 35.88 22.83 11.57
C HIS A 154 34.34 22.83 11.62
N ILE A 155 33.73 24.02 11.58
CA ILE A 155 32.28 24.21 11.55
C ILE A 155 31.69 23.64 10.26
N GLU A 156 32.34 23.86 9.12
CA GLU A 156 31.90 23.33 7.81
C GLU A 156 32.03 21.81 7.76
N MET A 157 33.14 21.24 8.25
CA MET A 157 33.31 19.79 8.36
C MET A 157 32.25 19.17 9.30
N MET A 158 31.87 19.85 10.39
CA MET A 158 30.79 19.37 11.26
C MET A 158 29.44 19.40 10.56
N LEU A 159 29.15 20.43 9.77
CA LEU A 159 27.93 20.53 8.98
C LEU A 159 27.76 19.31 8.06
N GLU A 160 28.79 18.98 7.28
CA GLU A 160 28.75 17.83 6.37
C GLU A 160 28.44 16.52 7.10
N ASN A 161 29.07 16.30 8.26
CA ASN A 161 28.79 15.13 9.08
C ASN A 161 27.36 15.12 9.64
N ILE A 162 26.82 16.29 10.03
CA ILE A 162 25.44 16.42 10.50
C ILE A 162 24.48 16.09 9.35
N LEU A 163 24.68 16.69 8.18
CA LEU A 163 23.86 16.44 6.99
C LEU A 163 23.88 14.95 6.63
N PHE A 164 25.06 14.32 6.65
CA PHE A 164 25.20 12.89 6.40
C PHE A 164 24.36 12.03 7.35
N HIS A 165 24.50 12.22 8.66
CA HIS A 165 23.76 11.41 9.63
C HIS A 165 22.25 11.67 9.59
N TYR A 166 21.85 12.94 9.47
CA TYR A 166 20.45 13.34 9.44
C TYR A 166 19.75 12.84 8.17
N LEU A 167 20.38 12.99 7.00
CA LEU A 167 19.83 12.53 5.73
C LEU A 167 19.72 11.01 5.69
N ASN A 168 20.75 10.27 6.13
CA ASN A 168 20.71 8.80 6.13
C ASN A 168 19.61 8.23 7.03
N MET A 169 19.41 8.83 8.20
CA MET A 169 18.28 8.49 9.07
C MET A 169 16.96 8.73 8.33
N GLY A 170 16.83 9.90 7.70
CA GLY A 170 15.63 10.30 6.97
C GLY A 170 15.32 9.40 5.78
N THR A 171 16.33 9.02 5.01
CA THR A 171 16.26 8.06 3.90
C THR A 171 15.81 6.69 4.41
N SER A 172 16.41 6.22 5.51
CA SER A 172 16.05 4.94 6.11
C SER A 172 14.59 4.90 6.57
N GLN A 173 14.09 6.02 7.14
CA GLN A 173 12.69 6.16 7.50
C GLN A 173 11.80 6.19 6.26
N PHE A 174 12.11 7.04 5.27
CA PHE A 174 11.35 7.14 4.02
C PHE A 174 11.21 5.80 3.31
N LEU A 175 12.31 5.05 3.15
CA LEU A 175 12.28 3.74 2.50
C LEU A 175 11.47 2.70 3.28
N ARG A 176 11.47 2.77 4.62
CA ARG A 176 10.65 1.91 5.46
C ARG A 176 9.17 2.19 5.24
N ASP A 177 8.79 3.46 5.29
CA ASP A 177 7.40 3.90 5.14
C ASP A 177 6.89 3.60 3.72
N PHE A 178 7.70 3.88 2.69
CA PHE A 178 7.42 3.54 1.30
C PHE A 178 7.17 2.04 1.09
N ARG A 179 8.05 1.18 1.64
CA ARG A 179 7.88 -0.29 1.54
C ARG A 179 6.63 -0.76 2.28
N LEU A 180 6.33 -0.17 3.43
CA LEU A 180 5.13 -0.51 4.20
C LEU A 180 3.87 -0.17 3.40
N GLU A 181 3.79 1.05 2.86
CA GLU A 181 2.66 1.49 2.04
C GLU A 181 2.47 0.57 0.82
N TYR A 182 3.57 0.22 0.14
CA TYR A 182 3.52 -0.70 -0.99
C TYR A 182 3.01 -2.09 -0.59
N LYS A 183 3.46 -2.64 0.54
CA LYS A 183 2.97 -3.93 1.07
C LYS A 183 1.48 -3.87 1.39
N VAL A 184 1.00 -2.77 1.99
CA VAL A 184 -0.42 -2.58 2.32
C VAL A 184 -1.26 -2.53 1.04
N LYS A 185 -0.84 -1.76 0.02
CA LYS A 185 -1.51 -1.70 -1.28
C LYS A 185 -1.57 -3.06 -1.97
N LYS A 186 -0.45 -3.78 -2.04
CA LYS A 186 -0.39 -5.13 -2.59
C LYS A 186 -1.31 -6.11 -1.84
N GLY A 187 -1.32 -6.03 -0.51
CA GLY A 187 -2.21 -6.85 0.33
C GLY A 187 -3.69 -6.56 0.08
N ALA A 188 -4.06 -5.29 -0.06
CA ALA A 188 -5.43 -4.89 -0.39
C ALA A 188 -5.87 -5.40 -1.77
N GLU A 189 -5.01 -5.28 -2.78
CA GLU A 189 -5.23 -5.80 -4.14
C GLU A 189 -5.46 -7.32 -4.13
N ILE A 190 -4.63 -8.07 -3.40
CA ILE A 190 -4.76 -9.53 -3.27
C ILE A 190 -6.08 -9.88 -2.57
N ARG A 191 -6.41 -9.20 -1.46
CA ARG A 191 -7.69 -9.43 -0.74
C ARG A 191 -8.89 -9.17 -1.64
N LYS A 192 -8.87 -8.10 -2.44
CA LYS A 192 -9.92 -7.82 -3.43
C LYS A 192 -10.08 -8.97 -4.42
N LYS A 193 -8.97 -9.45 -5.02
CA LYS A 193 -9.01 -10.60 -5.95
C LYS A 193 -9.50 -11.89 -5.29
N VAL A 194 -9.16 -12.14 -4.03
CA VAL A 194 -9.63 -13.32 -3.28
C VAL A 194 -11.13 -13.22 -3.01
N LEU A 195 -11.64 -12.06 -2.61
CA LEU A 195 -13.07 -11.82 -2.39
C LEU A 195 -13.86 -12.01 -3.69
N GLU A 196 -13.41 -11.40 -4.80
CA GLU A 196 -14.05 -11.57 -6.11
C GLU A 196 -14.07 -13.04 -6.57
N ARG A 197 -13.02 -13.83 -6.25
CA ARG A 197 -12.98 -15.27 -6.53
C ARG A 197 -13.96 -16.05 -5.66
N LYS A 198 -14.05 -15.72 -4.37
CA LYS A 198 -15.00 -16.36 -3.44
C LYS A 198 -16.44 -16.07 -3.86
N GLU A 199 -16.75 -14.82 -4.22
CA GLU A 199 -18.08 -14.44 -4.74
C GLU A 199 -18.42 -15.21 -6.01
N LYS A 200 -17.53 -15.26 -7.01
CA LYS A 200 -17.73 -16.05 -8.23
C LYS A 200 -17.91 -17.53 -7.97
N MET A 201 -17.18 -18.09 -7.01
CA MET A 201 -17.30 -19.50 -6.64
C MET A 201 -18.62 -19.78 -5.93
N GLN A 202 -19.06 -18.88 -5.04
CA GLN A 202 -20.37 -18.98 -4.39
C GLN A 202 -21.51 -18.86 -5.41
N GLU A 203 -21.45 -17.90 -6.32
CA GLU A 203 -22.40 -17.77 -7.44
C GLU A 203 -22.47 -19.06 -8.26
N LYS A 204 -21.32 -19.70 -8.54
CA LYS A 204 -21.29 -20.96 -9.28
C LYS A 204 -21.89 -22.12 -8.47
N ASN A 205 -21.59 -22.21 -7.18
CA ASN A 205 -22.09 -23.28 -6.31
C ASN A 205 -23.61 -23.18 -6.07
N ASP A 206 -24.15 -21.97 -6.00
CA ASP A 206 -25.58 -21.72 -5.79
C ASP A 206 -26.39 -21.80 -7.08
N SER A 207 -25.73 -21.84 -8.24
CA SER A 207 -26.41 -21.87 -9.52
C SER A 207 -27.03 -23.24 -9.81
N VAL A 208 -27.97 -23.26 -10.76
CA VAL A 208 -28.58 -24.51 -11.24
C VAL A 208 -27.81 -24.98 -12.47
N PRO A 209 -26.96 -26.02 -12.39
CA PRO A 209 -26.27 -26.54 -13.56
C PRO A 209 -27.27 -26.82 -14.70
N PHE A 210 -26.93 -26.46 -15.93
CA PHE A 210 -27.83 -26.66 -17.06
C PHE A 210 -28.21 -28.14 -17.22
N ASN A 211 -27.28 -29.07 -16.95
CA ASN A 211 -27.56 -30.51 -16.94
C ASN A 211 -28.60 -30.92 -15.90
N ASP A 212 -28.70 -30.24 -14.75
CA ASP A 212 -29.72 -30.53 -13.75
C ASP A 212 -31.10 -30.12 -14.27
N ILE A 213 -31.17 -29.02 -15.04
CA ILE A 213 -32.39 -28.59 -15.72
C ILE A 213 -32.80 -29.64 -16.77
N VAL A 214 -31.84 -30.12 -17.58
CA VAL A 214 -32.09 -31.16 -18.59
C VAL A 214 -32.61 -32.45 -17.93
N ASN A 215 -32.00 -32.87 -16.82
CA ASN A 215 -32.35 -34.09 -16.11
C ASN A 215 -33.58 -33.97 -15.20
N ASP A 216 -34.13 -32.77 -15.02
CA ASP A 216 -35.33 -32.56 -14.21
C ASP A 216 -36.54 -33.24 -14.86
N ARG A 217 -37.08 -34.23 -14.15
CA ARG A 217 -38.25 -35.02 -14.55
C ARG A 217 -39.56 -34.53 -13.92
N SER A 218 -39.51 -33.48 -13.13
CA SER A 218 -40.70 -32.88 -12.53
C SER A 218 -41.61 -32.28 -13.61
N GLU A 219 -42.92 -32.21 -13.32
CA GLU A 219 -43.88 -31.65 -14.28
C GLU A 219 -43.46 -30.23 -14.68
N ARG A 220 -43.33 -30.01 -15.99
CA ARG A 220 -42.83 -28.76 -16.61
C ARG A 220 -41.53 -28.23 -16.01
N LYS A 221 -40.67 -29.13 -15.49
CA LYS A 221 -39.37 -28.81 -14.84
C LYS A 221 -39.52 -27.79 -13.69
N HIS A 222 -40.61 -27.86 -12.93
CA HIS A 222 -40.95 -26.87 -11.88
C HIS A 222 -39.89 -26.80 -10.76
N VAL A 223 -39.20 -27.91 -10.46
CA VAL A 223 -38.12 -27.92 -9.44
C VAL A 223 -36.95 -27.07 -9.89
N SER A 224 -36.51 -27.22 -11.15
CA SER A 224 -35.45 -26.41 -11.74
C SER A 224 -35.87 -24.95 -11.89
N HIS A 225 -37.12 -24.70 -12.29
CA HIS A 225 -37.68 -23.35 -12.33
C HIS A 225 -37.63 -22.67 -10.95
N GLY A 226 -38.09 -23.34 -9.88
CA GLY A 226 -38.04 -22.80 -8.52
C GLY A 226 -36.61 -22.48 -8.06
N LYS A 227 -35.64 -23.34 -8.37
CA LYS A 227 -34.22 -23.06 -8.09
C LYS A 227 -33.67 -21.89 -8.90
N LEU A 228 -34.06 -21.73 -10.17
CA LEU A 228 -33.69 -20.58 -11.01
C LEU A 228 -34.26 -19.28 -10.45
N VAL A 229 -35.52 -19.27 -10.02
CA VAL A 229 -36.16 -18.11 -9.37
C VAL A 229 -35.40 -17.74 -8.08
N ALA A 230 -35.09 -18.71 -7.24
CA ALA A 230 -34.30 -18.49 -6.01
C ALA A 230 -32.90 -17.92 -6.33
N PHE A 231 -32.24 -18.44 -7.37
CA PHE A 231 -30.94 -17.95 -7.82
C PHE A 231 -30.99 -16.50 -8.32
N ILE A 232 -32.00 -16.17 -9.14
CA ILE A 232 -32.22 -14.80 -9.66
C ILE A 232 -32.51 -13.82 -8.52
N ASN A 233 -33.35 -14.21 -7.57
CA ASN A 233 -33.66 -13.36 -6.41
C ASN A 233 -32.41 -13.07 -5.57
N LYS A 234 -31.46 -14.02 -5.49
CA LYS A 234 -30.23 -13.88 -4.71
C LYS A 234 -29.13 -13.09 -5.44
N TYR A 235 -28.95 -13.30 -6.75
CA TYR A 235 -27.79 -12.77 -7.51
C TYR A 235 -28.13 -11.77 -8.61
N ARG A 236 -29.42 -11.53 -8.87
CA ARG A 236 -29.94 -10.60 -9.88
C ARG A 236 -29.29 -10.79 -11.26
N ASP A 237 -29.25 -9.73 -12.05
CA ASP A 237 -28.87 -9.64 -13.46
C ASP A 237 -27.45 -10.15 -13.75
N ALA A 238 -26.54 -10.03 -12.77
CA ALA A 238 -25.14 -10.40 -12.93
C ALA A 238 -24.89 -11.91 -12.81
N GLY A 239 -25.74 -12.63 -12.07
CA GLY A 239 -25.55 -14.06 -11.78
C GLY A 239 -25.65 -14.94 -13.04
N LEU A 240 -26.72 -14.78 -13.81
CA LEU A 240 -26.95 -15.60 -15.02
C LEU A 240 -25.86 -15.38 -16.08
N CYS A 241 -25.39 -14.14 -16.24
CA CYS A 241 -24.30 -13.80 -17.14
C CYS A 241 -22.98 -14.47 -16.79
N ARG A 242 -22.69 -14.65 -15.50
CA ARG A 242 -21.42 -15.18 -15.01
C ARG A 242 -21.38 -16.70 -15.01
N VAL A 243 -22.52 -17.34 -14.77
CA VAL A 243 -22.62 -18.79 -14.63
C VAL A 243 -22.85 -19.51 -15.96
N TYR A 244 -23.88 -19.14 -16.72
CA TYR A 244 -24.28 -19.90 -17.91
C TYR A 244 -23.46 -19.51 -19.13
N ARG A 245 -23.23 -20.43 -20.06
CA ARG A 245 -22.65 -20.12 -21.38
C ARG A 245 -23.69 -19.46 -22.28
N LYS A 246 -23.23 -18.75 -23.32
CA LYS A 246 -24.14 -18.08 -24.26
C LYS A 246 -25.13 -19.05 -24.94
N PRO A 247 -24.73 -20.27 -25.38
CA PRO A 247 -25.67 -21.24 -25.93
C PRO A 247 -26.73 -21.70 -24.93
N GLU A 248 -26.34 -21.96 -23.67
CA GLU A 248 -27.25 -22.36 -22.59
C GLU A 248 -28.30 -21.28 -22.32
N LEU A 249 -27.89 -20.00 -22.30
CA LEU A 249 -28.83 -18.88 -22.15
C LEU A 249 -29.80 -18.75 -23.32
N LEU A 250 -29.38 -19.06 -24.54
CA LEU A 250 -30.26 -19.05 -25.72
C LEU A 250 -31.32 -20.16 -25.62
N LEU A 251 -30.92 -21.38 -25.24
CA LEU A 251 -31.83 -22.49 -25.03
C LEU A 251 -32.83 -22.20 -23.89
N LEU A 252 -32.36 -21.63 -22.78
CA LEU A 252 -33.25 -21.17 -21.71
C LEU A 252 -34.21 -20.08 -22.20
N CYS A 253 -33.75 -19.08 -22.93
CA CYS A 253 -34.63 -18.06 -23.50
C CYS A 253 -35.72 -18.67 -24.40
N GLN A 254 -35.36 -19.62 -25.26
CA GLN A 254 -36.32 -20.33 -26.11
C GLN A 254 -37.31 -21.17 -25.29
N ALA A 255 -36.85 -21.81 -24.22
CA ALA A 255 -37.72 -22.59 -23.33
C ALA A 255 -38.74 -21.73 -22.56
N TYR A 256 -38.47 -20.44 -22.37
CA TYR A 256 -39.40 -19.46 -21.81
C TYR A 256 -40.11 -18.60 -22.87
N ASP A 257 -40.08 -19.02 -24.14
CA ASP A 257 -40.71 -18.34 -25.28
C ASP A 257 -40.25 -16.87 -25.48
N VAL A 258 -38.98 -16.60 -25.16
CA VAL A 258 -38.37 -15.28 -25.32
C VAL A 258 -37.75 -15.15 -26.70
N SER A 259 -38.23 -14.17 -27.48
CA SER A 259 -37.64 -13.84 -28.79
C SER A 259 -36.22 -13.29 -28.65
N VAL A 260 -35.25 -14.09 -29.14
CA VAL A 260 -33.81 -13.82 -29.05
C VAL A 260 -33.14 -13.89 -30.41
N ALA A 261 -32.28 -12.91 -30.71
CA ALA A 261 -31.40 -12.95 -31.87
C ALA A 261 -30.02 -13.48 -31.47
N SER A 262 -29.40 -14.31 -32.30
CA SER A 262 -28.07 -14.91 -32.03
C SER A 262 -26.97 -13.87 -31.79
N ARG A 263 -27.10 -12.68 -32.40
CA ARG A 263 -26.20 -11.52 -32.22
C ARG A 263 -26.32 -10.82 -30.86
N MET A 264 -27.33 -11.13 -30.05
CA MET A 264 -27.50 -10.49 -28.74
C MET A 264 -26.33 -10.80 -27.80
N ASN A 265 -25.94 -9.81 -26.99
CA ASN A 265 -24.93 -10.00 -25.97
C ASN A 265 -25.52 -10.72 -24.75
N LYS A 266 -24.64 -11.30 -23.93
CA LYS A 266 -25.01 -12.15 -22.79
C LYS A 266 -25.85 -11.42 -21.74
N LYS A 267 -25.61 -10.11 -21.57
CA LYS A 267 -26.34 -9.23 -20.65
C LYS A 267 -27.78 -9.01 -21.10
N SER A 268 -27.98 -8.69 -22.38
CA SER A 268 -29.31 -8.52 -22.95
C SER A 268 -30.11 -9.83 -22.92
N LEU A 269 -29.48 -10.98 -23.16
CA LEU A 269 -30.13 -12.29 -23.01
C LEU A 269 -30.55 -12.56 -21.57
N SER A 270 -29.65 -12.30 -20.60
CA SER A 270 -29.94 -12.52 -19.18
C SER A 270 -31.08 -11.64 -18.66
N ASN A 271 -31.13 -10.37 -19.06
CA ASN A 271 -32.19 -9.45 -18.63
C ASN A 271 -33.57 -9.90 -19.14
N LYS A 272 -33.67 -10.26 -20.42
CA LYS A 272 -34.92 -10.78 -20.99
C LYS A 272 -35.34 -12.11 -20.35
N LEU A 273 -34.37 -12.98 -20.08
CA LEU A 273 -34.63 -14.25 -19.41
C LEU A 273 -35.12 -14.06 -17.97
N ILE A 274 -34.57 -13.09 -17.23
CA ILE A 274 -35.02 -12.76 -15.88
C ILE A 274 -36.48 -12.33 -15.88
N GLU A 275 -36.85 -11.39 -16.76
CA GLU A 275 -38.23 -10.92 -16.91
C GLU A 275 -39.20 -12.08 -17.21
N ALA A 276 -38.81 -12.98 -18.11
CA ALA A 276 -39.60 -14.16 -18.43
C ALA A 276 -39.69 -15.16 -17.27
N ILE A 277 -38.59 -15.43 -16.56
CA ILE A 277 -38.60 -16.33 -15.40
C ILE A 277 -39.44 -15.78 -14.25
N THR A 278 -39.45 -14.46 -14.04
CA THR A 278 -40.29 -13.82 -13.01
C THR A 278 -41.76 -13.75 -13.37
N THR A 279 -42.10 -13.79 -14.66
CA THR A 279 -43.48 -13.68 -15.16
C THR A 279 -44.18 -15.04 -15.22
N HIS A 280 -43.44 -16.12 -15.47
CA HIS A 280 -44.00 -17.46 -15.63
C HIS A 280 -43.81 -18.29 -14.35
N SER A 281 -44.73 -19.22 -14.07
CA SER A 281 -44.66 -20.12 -12.91
C SER A 281 -43.90 -21.43 -13.16
N HIS A 282 -43.47 -21.67 -14.41
CA HIS A 282 -42.76 -22.88 -14.86
C HIS A 282 -42.11 -22.66 -16.25
N ILE A 283 -41.35 -23.64 -16.74
CA ILE A 283 -40.77 -23.62 -18.10
C ILE A 283 -41.86 -23.94 -19.14
N LEU A 284 -42.07 -23.05 -20.10
CA LEU A 284 -43.17 -23.13 -21.07
C LEU A 284 -42.96 -24.20 -22.14
N SER A 285 -41.77 -24.22 -22.76
CA SER A 285 -41.41 -25.12 -23.84
C SER A 285 -40.24 -26.01 -23.43
N VAL A 286 -40.57 -27.13 -22.81
CA VAL A 286 -39.61 -28.06 -22.20
C VAL A 286 -38.67 -28.68 -23.26
N SER A 287 -39.12 -28.81 -24.50
CA SER A 287 -38.38 -29.44 -25.61
C SER A 287 -37.08 -28.72 -25.99
N HIS A 288 -36.93 -27.43 -25.68
CA HIS A 288 -35.70 -26.68 -25.96
C HIS A 288 -34.58 -26.92 -24.93
N VAL A 289 -34.92 -27.53 -23.80
CA VAL A 289 -33.99 -27.81 -22.68
C VAL A 289 -34.04 -29.29 -22.28
N ASP A 290 -34.52 -30.14 -23.18
CA ASP A 290 -34.68 -31.57 -22.96
C ASP A 290 -33.89 -32.34 -24.04
N ASP A 291 -33.08 -33.30 -23.61
CA ASP A 291 -32.32 -34.18 -24.51
C ASP A 291 -33.16 -35.37 -25.01
N ARG A 292 -34.45 -35.40 -24.67
CA ARG A 292 -35.43 -36.38 -25.17
C ARG A 292 -35.64 -36.22 -26.66
N GLN A 293 -34.73 -36.81 -27.43
CA GLN A 293 -34.93 -37.07 -28.84
C GLN A 293 -35.89 -38.24 -29.00
N TYR A 294 -36.95 -38.01 -29.75
CA TYR A 294 -37.83 -39.06 -30.24
C TYR A 294 -37.02 -40.03 -31.12
N ARG A 295 -36.89 -41.29 -30.70
CA ARG A 295 -36.34 -42.34 -31.55
C ARG A 295 -37.50 -43.12 -32.16
N VAL A 296 -37.52 -43.23 -33.48
CA VAL A 296 -38.41 -44.18 -34.16
C VAL A 296 -37.96 -45.58 -33.80
N THR A 297 -38.80 -46.32 -33.08
CA THR A 297 -38.48 -47.65 -32.56
C THR A 297 -38.95 -48.77 -33.47
N GLU A 298 -40.05 -48.58 -34.20
CA GLU A 298 -40.54 -49.53 -35.20
C GLU A 298 -41.08 -48.75 -36.40
N ASN A 299 -40.73 -49.24 -37.58
CA ASN A 299 -41.28 -48.81 -38.85
C ASN A 299 -41.75 -50.08 -39.57
N THR A 300 -43.05 -50.38 -39.45
CA THR A 300 -43.65 -51.54 -40.12
C THR A 300 -44.69 -51.04 -41.11
N ASP A 301 -44.56 -51.56 -42.33
CA ASP A 301 -45.52 -51.38 -43.42
C ASP A 301 -46.35 -52.65 -43.50
N VAL A 302 -47.63 -52.54 -43.10
CA VAL A 302 -48.60 -53.62 -43.22
C VAL A 302 -49.81 -53.01 -43.92
N ASP A 303 -50.14 -53.54 -45.10
CA ASP A 303 -51.27 -53.15 -45.93
C ASP A 303 -51.32 -51.66 -46.33
N GLY A 304 -50.17 -51.06 -46.65
CA GLY A 304 -50.09 -49.71 -47.22
C GLY A 304 -50.27 -48.58 -46.19
N HIS A 305 -50.27 -48.90 -44.90
CA HIS A 305 -50.30 -47.93 -43.81
C HIS A 305 -48.98 -47.97 -43.01
N ILE A 306 -48.24 -46.85 -43.04
CA ILE A 306 -47.01 -46.68 -42.24
C ILE A 306 -47.40 -46.44 -40.78
N ARG A 307 -47.02 -47.36 -39.89
CA ARG A 307 -47.16 -47.18 -38.44
C ARG A 307 -45.82 -46.80 -37.83
N ILE A 308 -45.65 -45.52 -37.49
CA ILE A 308 -44.46 -45.02 -36.80
C ILE A 308 -44.69 -45.11 -35.29
N ARG A 309 -44.00 -46.05 -34.62
CA ARG A 309 -43.98 -46.09 -33.16
C ARG A 309 -42.76 -45.32 -32.67
N ILE A 310 -43.02 -44.16 -32.07
CA ILE A 310 -41.99 -43.29 -31.51
C ILE A 310 -41.87 -43.56 -30.01
N ARG A 311 -40.66 -43.83 -29.53
CA ARG A 311 -40.39 -43.96 -28.08
C ARG A 311 -39.56 -42.78 -27.61
N LEU A 312 -39.96 -42.21 -26.47
CA LEU A 312 -39.15 -41.24 -25.74
C LEU A 312 -37.92 -41.95 -25.16
N THR A 313 -36.73 -41.42 -25.42
CA THR A 313 -35.52 -41.88 -24.73
C THR A 313 -35.61 -41.54 -23.24
N GLY A 314 -35.50 -42.55 -22.37
CA GLY A 314 -35.43 -42.34 -20.91
C GLY A 314 -36.75 -42.45 -20.12
N SER A 315 -37.85 -42.85 -20.73
CA SER A 315 -39.00 -43.43 -19.98
C SER A 315 -38.76 -44.93 -19.80
N SER A 316 -38.28 -45.28 -18.61
CA SER A 316 -38.28 -46.66 -18.08
C SER A 316 -39.71 -47.15 -17.94
#